data_AF-A0A6G3XXQ9-F1
#
_entry.id   AF-A0A6G3XXQ9-F1
#
_cell.length_a   1.000
_cell.length_b   1.000
_cell.length_c   1.000
_cell.angle_alpha   90.00
_cell.angle_beta   90.00
_cell.angle_gamma   90.00
#
_symmetry.space_group_name_H-M   'P 1'
#
loop_
_entity.id
_entity.type
_entity.pdbx_description
1 polymer ?
#
loop_
_entity_poly.entity_id
_entity_poly.type
_entity_poly.pdbx_seq_one_letter_code
_entity_poly.pdbx_strand_id
1 'polypeptide(L)' 'DATAITLCRDNQLPILVFELTAEGNIARAVKGEKIGTLVSDESTRA' A
#
# COMPACT_ATOMS: atom_id res chain seq x y z
N ASP A 1 -11.93 3.85 -5.46
CA ASP A 1 -12.69 3.54 -6.68
C ASP A 1 -12.63 2.04 -6.91
N ALA A 2 -13.76 1.39 -7.13
CA ALA A 2 -13.79 -0.07 -7.27
C ALA A 2 -13.01 -0.56 -8.50
N THR A 3 -13.05 0.19 -9.61
CA THR A 3 -12.33 -0.12 -10.85
C THR A 3 -10.82 0.00 -10.64
N ALA A 4 -10.36 1.06 -9.95
CA ALA A 4 -8.95 1.24 -9.65
C ALA A 4 -8.40 0.14 -8.72
N ILE A 5 -9.19 -0.28 -7.73
CA ILE A 5 -8.81 -1.38 -6.82
C ILE A 5 -8.71 -2.70 -7.59
N THR A 6 -9.67 -3.01 -8.45
CA THR A 6 -9.63 -4.20 -9.31
C THR A 6 -8.43 -4.17 -10.25
N LEU A 7 -8.16 -3.04 -10.90
CA LEU A 7 -6.99 -2.90 -11.80
C LEU A 7 -5.66 -3.13 -11.07
N CYS A 8 -5.50 -2.57 -9.86
CA CYS A 8 -4.30 -2.79 -9.07
C CYS A 8 -4.17 -4.25 -8.63
N ARG A 9 -5.28 -4.89 -8.25
CA ARG A 9 -5.29 -6.30 -7.88
C ARG A 9 -4.90 -7.22 -9.04
N ASP A 10 -5.50 -7.00 -10.21
CA ASP A 10 -5.25 -7.80 -11.42
C ASP A 10 -3.78 -7.67 -11.88
N ASN A 11 -3.15 -6.51 -11.64
CA ASN A 11 -1.74 -6.26 -11.95
C ASN A 11 -0.79 -6.52 -10.77
N GLN A 12 -1.27 -7.09 -9.67
CA GLN A 12 -0.47 -7.41 -8.48
C GLN A 12 0.27 -6.18 -7.91
N LEU A 13 -0.34 -4.99 -8.03
CA LEU A 13 0.22 -3.75 -7.53
C LEU A 13 -0.16 -3.57 -6.05
N PRO A 14 0.82 -3.53 -5.13
CA PRO A 14 0.53 -3.27 -3.72
C PRO A 14 0.07 -1.82 -3.52
N ILE A 15 -0.95 -1.64 -2.69
CA ILE A 15 -1.53 -0.33 -2.34
C ILE A 15 -1.23 -0.06 -0.87
N LEU A 16 -0.47 1.00 -0.59
CA LEU A 16 -0.21 1.46 0.77
C LEU A 16 -1.08 2.69 1.07
N VAL A 17 -2.01 2.54 2.02
CA VAL A 17 -2.90 3.62 2.47
C VAL A 17 -2.37 4.17 3.79
N PHE A 18 -1.94 5.43 3.80
CA PHE A 18 -1.38 6.08 4.98
C PHE A 18 -1.76 7.57 5.04
N GLU A 19 -1.57 8.18 6.20
CA GLU A 19 -1.80 9.61 6.39
C GLU A 19 -0.66 10.45 5.79
N LEU A 20 -1.00 11.31 4.83
CA LEU A 20 -0.05 12.16 4.11
C LEU A 20 0.43 13.37 4.94
N THR A 21 -0.44 13.89 5.80
CA THR A 21 -0.22 15.13 6.57
C THR A 21 0.66 14.94 7.79
N ALA A 22 0.84 13.70 8.25
CA ALA A 22 1.72 13.39 9.35
C ALA A 22 3.19 13.52 8.91
N GLU A 23 3.96 14.26 9.69
CA GLU A 23 5.35 14.59 9.38
C GLU A 23 6.20 13.32 9.21
N GLY A 24 6.97 13.27 8.11
CA GLY A 24 7.85 12.15 7.81
C GLY A 24 7.18 10.89 7.26
N ASN A 25 5.85 10.81 7.19
CA ASN A 25 5.16 9.58 6.75
C ASN A 25 5.48 9.17 5.31
N ILE A 26 5.71 10.11 4.39
CA ILE A 26 6.12 9.77 3.01
C ILE A 26 7.47 9.04 3.01
N ALA A 27 8.45 9.52 3.77
CA ALA A 27 9.77 8.90 3.84
C ALA A 27 9.69 7.50 4.48
N ARG A 28 8.84 7.35 5.51
CA ARG A 28 8.58 6.08 6.20
C ARG A 28 7.87 5.07 5.29
N ALA A 29 6.92 5.53 4.47
CA ALA A 29 6.22 4.73 3.45
C ALA A 29 7.20 4.11 2.46
N VAL A 30 8.09 4.94 1.89
CA VAL A 30 9.09 4.50 0.90
C VAL A 30 10.13 3.56 1.50
N LYS A 31 10.44 3.70 2.80
CA LYS A 31 11.33 2.78 3.53
C LYS A 31 10.69 1.42 3.85
N GLY A 32 9.39 1.24 3.60
CA GLY A 32 8.68 0.00 3.93
C GLY A 32 8.40 -0.16 5.43
N GLU A 33 8.36 0.94 6.19
CA GLU A 33 7.96 0.89 7.59
C GLU A 33 6.49 0.48 7.71
N LYS A 34 6.13 -0.18 8.82
CA LYS A 34 4.74 -0.55 9.12
C LYS A 34 3.93 0.69 9.51
N ILE A 35 3.47 1.43 8.50
CA ILE A 35 2.58 2.58 8.65
C ILE A 35 1.30 2.37 7.82
N GLY A 36 0.16 2.77 8.38
CA GLY A 36 -1.12 2.64 7.69
C GLY A 36 -1.50 1.20 7.35
N THR A 37 -2.14 1.00 6.20
CA THR A 37 -2.67 -0.29 5.74
C THR A 37 -2.06 -0.66 4.39
N LEU A 38 -1.36 -1.79 4.35
CA LEU A 38 -0.89 -2.39 3.11
C LEU A 38 -1.95 -3.37 2.58
N VAL A 39 -2.46 -3.09 1.39
CA VAL A 39 -3.32 -4.00 0.63
C VAL A 39 -2.47 -4.61 -0.46
N SER A 40 -2.28 -5.93 -0.39
CA SER A 40 -1.54 -6.70 -1.39
C SER A 40 -2.19 -8.07 -1.53
N ASP A 41 -2.10 -8.67 -2.71
CA ASP A 41 -2.60 -10.02 -2.99
C ASP A 41 -1.64 -11.11 -2.49
N GLU A 42 -0.85 -10.79 -1.45
CA GLU A 42 0.15 -11.68 -0.88
C GLU A 42 -0.52 -12.72 0.03
N SER A 43 -1.25 -13.64 -0.58
CA SER A 43 -1.32 -15.00 -0.02
C SER A 43 0.02 -15.65 -0.34
N THR A 44 0.91 -15.69 0.65
CA THR A 44 2.20 -16.41 0.64
C THR A 44 3.32 -15.84 -0.24
N ARG A 45 4.28 -15.14 0.38
CA ARG A 45 5.73 -15.36 0.19
C ARG A 45 6.51 -15.10 1.50
N ALA A 46 6.83 -16.23 2.15
CA ALA A 46 7.80 -16.48 3.24
C ALA A 46 7.29 -16.40 4.69
#